data_AF-A0AAW1Q956-F1
#
_entry.id   AF-A0AAW1Q956-F1
#
_cell.length_a   1.000
_cell.length_b   1.000
_cell.length_c   1.000
_cell.angle_alpha   90.00
_cell.angle_beta   90.00
_cell.angle_gamma   90.00
#
_symmetry.space_group_name_H-M   'P 1'
#
loop_
_entity.id
_entity.type
_entity.pdbx_description
1 polymer ?
#
loop_
_entity_poly.entity_id
_entity_poly.type
_entity_poly.pdbx_seq_one_letter_code
_entity_poly.pdbx_strand_id
1 'polypeptide(L)'
;MAGRSAKPFQPAAGYVLPHVGGASGAGLGTSNAFTTSSQPAVAEDLNGVTEAAKIGQKLQKKLRQVQQLQERQGQGGLDAEQQQKLAGEQGIIDELCSMGLQP
;
A
#
# COMPACT_ATOMS: atom_id res chain seq x y z
N MET A 1 -61.90 -16.54 23.61
CA MET A 1 -60.58 -17.11 23.31
C MET A 1 -59.54 -15.99 23.34
N ALA A 2 -58.39 -16.26 23.96
CA ALA A 2 -57.47 -15.30 24.56
C ALA A 2 -56.78 -14.34 23.57
N GLY A 3 -56.61 -13.09 24.01
CA GLY A 3 -55.84 -12.05 23.35
C GLY A 3 -54.33 -12.30 23.40
N ARG A 4 -53.63 -11.85 22.35
CA ARG A 4 -52.16 -11.84 22.31
C ARG A 4 -51.68 -10.40 22.37
N SER A 5 -51.15 -10.04 23.54
CA SER A 5 -50.54 -8.77 23.87
C SER A 5 -49.14 -8.69 23.24
N ALA A 6 -48.91 -7.68 22.41
CA ALA A 6 -47.60 -7.39 21.82
C ALA A 6 -46.71 -6.69 22.87
N LYS A 7 -45.54 -7.24 23.16
CA LYS A 7 -44.54 -6.61 24.03
C LYS A 7 -43.61 -5.71 23.20
N PRO A 8 -43.38 -4.44 23.58
CA PRO A 8 -42.35 -3.63 22.95
C PRO A 8 -40.96 -4.09 23.41
N PHE A 9 -40.07 -4.29 22.43
CA PHE A 9 -38.65 -4.53 22.64
C PHE A 9 -37.98 -3.20 22.98
N GLN A 10 -37.50 -3.06 24.22
CA GLN A 10 -36.65 -1.95 24.63
C GLN A 10 -35.18 -2.39 24.57
N PRO A 11 -34.32 -1.78 23.74
CA PRO A 11 -32.89 -1.95 23.88
C PRO A 11 -32.38 -1.16 25.08
N ALA A 12 -31.74 -1.87 26.02
CA ALA A 12 -31.19 -1.35 27.25
C ALA A 12 -30.14 -0.25 26.98
N ALA A 13 -30.45 0.96 27.41
CA ALA A 13 -29.48 2.02 27.57
C ALA A 13 -28.59 1.71 28.78
N GLY A 14 -27.26 1.85 28.61
CA GLY A 14 -26.35 2.02 29.73
C GLY A 14 -25.25 0.98 29.86
N TYR A 15 -24.27 1.01 28.94
CA TYR A 15 -22.90 0.68 29.30
C TYR A 15 -22.06 1.95 29.17
N VAL A 16 -21.75 2.54 30.32
CA VAL A 16 -20.64 3.49 30.46
C VAL A 16 -19.47 2.69 31.00
N LEU A 17 -18.41 2.55 30.21
CA LEU A 17 -17.10 2.12 30.70
C LEU A 17 -16.02 3.17 30.36
N PRO A 18 -14.96 3.24 31.16
CA PRO A 18 -14.23 4.47 31.45
C PRO A 18 -12.97 4.68 30.60
N HIS A 19 -12.51 5.95 30.61
CA HIS A 19 -11.17 6.47 30.40
C HIS A 19 -10.20 5.73 29.44
N VAL A 20 -9.72 6.46 28.44
CA VAL A 20 -8.28 6.53 28.21
C VAL A 20 -7.97 7.95 27.81
N GLY A 21 -7.41 8.67 28.78
CA GLY A 21 -6.83 9.99 28.56
C GLY A 21 -5.74 9.90 27.49
N GLY A 22 -5.65 10.98 26.72
CA GLY A 22 -4.65 11.15 25.70
C GLY A 22 -3.24 10.94 26.25
N ALA A 23 -2.45 10.20 25.50
CA ALA A 23 -1.03 10.45 25.39
C ALA A 23 -0.78 10.79 23.92
N SER A 24 -0.61 12.08 23.68
CA SER A 24 0.05 12.63 22.50
C SER A 24 1.38 11.91 22.29
N GLY A 25 1.38 10.92 21.41
CA GLY A 25 2.60 10.32 20.89
C GLY A 25 3.05 11.15 19.71
N ALA A 26 4.10 11.93 19.92
CA ALA A 26 4.77 12.77 18.95
C ALA A 26 4.85 12.12 17.56
N GLY A 27 4.27 12.80 16.57
CA GLY A 27 4.61 12.61 15.18
C GLY A 27 6.09 12.93 15.01
N LEU A 28 6.93 11.90 15.06
CA LEU A 28 8.26 11.93 14.50
C LEU A 28 8.09 12.08 12.99
N GLY A 29 8.02 13.34 12.57
CA GLY A 29 8.19 13.73 11.19
C GLY A 29 9.50 13.13 10.72
N THR A 30 9.40 12.11 9.87
CA THR A 30 10.51 11.69 9.04
C THR A 30 10.75 12.83 8.07
N SER A 31 11.62 13.74 8.49
CA SER A 31 12.25 14.71 7.60
C SER A 31 12.88 13.92 6.47
N ASN A 32 12.25 13.94 5.30
CA ASN A 32 12.90 13.60 4.06
C ASN A 32 14.01 14.63 3.86
N ALA A 33 15.19 14.33 4.39
CA ALA A 33 16.42 15.04 4.08
C ALA A 33 16.67 14.85 2.59
N PHE A 34 16.21 15.82 1.81
CA PHE A 34 16.57 16.02 0.43
C PHE A 34 18.03 16.48 0.41
N THR A 35 18.96 15.53 0.52
CA THR A 35 20.36 15.74 0.17
C THR A 35 20.52 15.46 -1.32
N THR A 36 20.15 16.44 -2.15
CA THR A 36 20.68 16.53 -3.51
C THR A 36 22.08 17.12 -3.41
N SER A 37 23.04 16.28 -3.02
CA SER A 37 24.45 16.54 -3.24
C SER A 37 24.81 16.04 -4.62
N SER A 38 24.95 16.99 -5.53
CA SER A 38 25.54 16.80 -6.84
C SER A 38 26.98 16.31 -6.67
N GLN A 39 27.26 15.06 -7.06
CA GLN A 39 28.63 14.58 -7.23
C GLN A 39 28.67 13.57 -8.39
N PRO A 40 29.27 13.92 -9.54
CA PRO A 40 29.54 12.98 -10.61
C PRO A 40 30.83 12.22 -10.24
N ALA A 41 30.69 11.16 -9.45
CA ALA A 41 31.77 10.21 -9.23
C ALA A 41 31.52 8.99 -10.10
N VAL A 42 32.27 8.92 -11.19
CA VAL A 42 32.50 7.73 -12.02
C VAL A 42 33.13 6.62 -11.14
N ALA A 43 32.29 5.93 -10.38
CA ALA A 43 32.67 4.72 -9.65
C ALA A 43 32.39 3.52 -10.55
N GLU A 44 33.47 2.87 -10.97
CA GLU A 44 33.54 1.74 -11.88
C GLU A 44 32.57 0.60 -11.54
N ASP A 45 31.60 0.40 -12.44
CA ASP A 45 31.14 -0.83 -13.12
C ASP A 45 31.02 -2.19 -12.41
N LEU A 46 31.18 -2.32 -11.10
CA LEU A 46 30.86 -3.57 -10.37
C LEU A 46 29.65 -3.46 -9.45
N ASN A 47 29.22 -2.23 -9.14
CA ASN A 47 28.03 -1.98 -8.32
C ASN A 47 26.73 -1.90 -9.15
N GLY A 48 26.84 -1.55 -10.44
CA GLY A 48 25.70 -1.41 -11.36
C GLY A 48 24.90 -2.70 -11.54
N VAL A 49 25.57 -3.85 -11.54
CA VAL A 49 24.91 -5.18 -11.64
C VAL A 49 24.08 -5.47 -10.39
N THR A 50 24.57 -5.11 -9.19
CA THR A 50 23.80 -5.36 -7.95
C THR A 50 22.66 -4.35 -7.78
N GLU A 51 22.84 -3.10 -8.20
CA GLU A 51 21.77 -2.10 -8.22
C GLU A 51 20.67 -2.49 -9.22
N ALA A 52 21.04 -2.87 -10.45
CA ALA A 52 20.09 -3.39 -11.45
C ALA A 52 19.33 -4.61 -10.94
N ALA A 53 20.02 -5.55 -10.27
CA ALA A 53 19.37 -6.71 -9.66
C ALA A 53 18.39 -6.32 -8.54
N LYS A 54 18.75 -5.37 -7.67
CA LYS A 54 17.85 -4.86 -6.63
C LYS A 54 16.64 -4.12 -7.22
N ILE A 55 16.85 -3.34 -8.28
CA ILE A 55 15.78 -2.61 -8.99
C ILE A 55 14.84 -3.63 -9.65
N GLY A 56 15.39 -4.61 -10.36
CA GLY A 56 14.63 -5.73 -10.94
C GLY A 56 13.77 -6.46 -9.91
N GLN A 57 14.34 -6.82 -8.75
CA GLN A 57 13.57 -7.44 -7.65
C GLN A 57 12.46 -6.53 -7.11
N LYS A 58 12.72 -5.22 -6.99
CA LYS A 58 11.69 -4.24 -6.57
C LYS A 58 10.57 -4.16 -7.60
N LEU A 59 10.90 -4.11 -8.90
CA LEU A 59 9.92 -4.07 -9.99
C LEU A 59 9.08 -5.35 -10.07
N GLN A 60 9.70 -6.54 -9.94
CA GLN A 60 8.96 -7.80 -9.85
C GLN A 60 8.00 -7.84 -8.65
N LYS A 61 8.42 -7.33 -7.48
CA LYS A 61 7.53 -7.22 -6.31
C LYS A 61 6.34 -6.29 -6.58
N LYS A 62 6.58 -5.14 -7.23
CA LYS A 62 5.50 -4.22 -7.64
C LYS A 62 4.56 -4.88 -8.64
N LEU A 63 5.08 -5.59 -9.65
CA LEU A 63 4.28 -6.32 -10.63
C LEU A 63 3.36 -7.35 -9.96
N ARG A 64 3.89 -8.12 -8.99
CA ARG A 64 3.10 -9.07 -8.22
C ARG A 64 1.97 -8.40 -7.42
N GLN A 65 2.22 -7.23 -6.83
CA GLN A 65 1.20 -6.46 -6.12
C GLN A 65 0.11 -5.98 -7.07
N VAL A 66 0.49 -5.51 -8.26
CA VAL A 66 -0.43 -5.09 -9.33
C VAL A 66 -1.31 -6.27 -9.77
N GLN A 67 -0.74 -7.45 -10.00
CA GLN A 67 -1.52 -8.67 -10.33
C GLN A 67 -2.52 -9.02 -9.22
N GLN A 68 -2.14 -8.93 -7.94
CA GLN A 68 -3.07 -9.14 -6.82
C GLN A 68 -4.18 -8.09 -6.78
N LEU A 69 -3.89 -6.84 -7.17
CA LEU A 69 -4.90 -5.80 -7.29
C LEU A 69 -5.84 -6.06 -8.48
N GLN A 70 -5.35 -6.61 -9.60
CA GLN A 70 -6.18 -7.05 -10.72
C GLN A 70 -7.13 -8.18 -10.31
N GLU A 71 -6.64 -9.18 -9.57
CA GLU A 71 -7.49 -10.25 -9.04
C GLU A 71 -8.61 -9.69 -8.14
N ARG A 72 -8.27 -8.71 -7.30
CA ARG A 72 -9.24 -8.00 -6.45
C ARG A 72 -10.19 -7.08 -7.23
N GLN A 73 -9.74 -6.53 -8.35
CA GLN A 73 -10.57 -5.72 -9.24
C GLN A 73 -11.81 -6.51 -9.69
N GLY A 74 -11.63 -7.80 -10.00
CA GLY A 74 -12.72 -8.70 -10.36
C GLY A 74 -13.70 -9.03 -9.22
N GLN A 75 -13.28 -8.86 -7.96
CA GLN A 75 -14.10 -9.11 -6.77
C GLN A 75 -14.87 -7.87 -6.29
N GLY A 76 -14.54 -6.70 -6.82
CA GLY A 76 -15.23 -5.43 -6.56
C GLY A 76 -14.59 -4.57 -5.49
N GLY A 77 -14.43 -3.27 -5.80
CA GLY A 77 -13.93 -2.25 -4.87
C GLY A 77 -12.41 -2.07 -4.91
N LEU A 78 -11.91 -1.34 -5.90
CA LEU A 78 -10.56 -0.78 -5.87
C LEU A 78 -10.64 0.71 -5.55
N ASP A 79 -9.78 1.14 -4.64
CA ASP A 79 -9.58 2.56 -4.37
C ASP A 79 -8.88 3.27 -5.55
N ALA A 80 -9.03 4.58 -5.65
CA ALA A 80 -8.48 5.37 -6.76
C ALA A 80 -6.94 5.21 -6.85
N GLU A 81 -6.26 5.11 -5.71
CA GLU A 81 -4.82 4.88 -5.65
C GLU A 81 -4.42 3.50 -6.21
N GLN A 82 -5.27 2.48 -6.00
CA GLN A 82 -5.03 1.12 -6.50
C GLN A 82 -5.27 1.04 -8.01
N GLN A 83 -6.31 1.71 -8.52
CA GLN A 83 -6.54 1.82 -9.96
C GLN A 83 -5.39 2.53 -10.66
N GLN A 84 -4.81 3.56 -10.03
CA GLN A 84 -3.62 4.24 -10.57
C GLN A 84 -2.39 3.31 -10.63
N LYS A 85 -2.21 2.42 -9.63
CA LYS A 85 -1.15 1.40 -9.66
C LYS A 85 -1.35 0.38 -10.77
N LEU A 86 -2.60 -0.01 -11.07
CA LEU A 86 -2.93 -0.86 -12.21
C LEU A 86 -2.65 -0.15 -13.54
N ALA A 87 -3.01 1.11 -13.67
CA ALA A 87 -2.71 1.90 -14.87
C ALA A 87 -1.20 2.05 -15.13
N GLY A 88 -0.38 2.05 -14.06
CA GLY A 88 1.07 2.09 -14.14
C GLY A 88 1.77 0.75 -14.40
N GLU A 89 1.03 -0.36 -14.56
CA GLU A 89 1.58 -1.69 -14.79
C GLU A 89 2.52 -1.74 -16.00
N GLN A 90 2.11 -1.13 -17.12
CA GLN A 90 2.87 -1.16 -18.37
C GLN A 90 4.27 -0.56 -18.19
N GLY A 91 4.41 0.51 -17.40
CA GLY A 91 5.70 1.12 -17.13
C GLY A 91 6.65 0.18 -16.37
N ILE A 92 6.12 -0.64 -15.45
CA ILE A 92 6.92 -1.63 -14.71
C ILE A 92 7.40 -2.74 -15.65
N ILE A 93 6.55 -3.19 -16.58
CA ILE A 93 6.88 -4.20 -17.59
C ILE A 93 7.96 -3.67 -18.53
N ASP A 94 7.81 -2.43 -19.01
CA ASP A 94 8.77 -1.80 -19.92
C ASP A 94 10.15 -1.63 -19.24
N GLU A 95 10.19 -1.25 -17.96
CA GLU A 95 11.43 -1.18 -17.18
C GLU A 95 12.08 -2.56 -16.99
N LEU A 96 11.32 -3.61 -16.65
CA LEU A 96 11.84 -4.98 -16.54
C LEU A 96 12.40 -5.48 -17.86
N CYS A 97 11.67 -5.26 -18.96
CA CYS A 97 12.08 -5.64 -20.30
C CYS A 97 13.37 -4.92 -20.73
N SER A 98 13.46 -3.61 -20.44
CA SER A 98 14.67 -2.80 -20.70
C SER A 98 15.88 -3.28 -19.91
N MET A 99 15.68 -3.92 -18.75
CA MET A 99 16.74 -4.54 -17.93
C MET A 99 17.05 -6.00 -18.34
N GLY A 100 16.39 -6.53 -19.37
CA GLY A 100 16.57 -7.92 -19.82
C GLY A 100 16.00 -8.96 -18.85
N LEU A 101 15.17 -8.54 -17.89
CA LEU A 101 14.47 -9.41 -16.96
C LEU A 101 13.12 -9.77 -17.59
N GLN A 102 12.83 -11.06 -17.70
CA GLN A 102 11.49 -11.49 -18.12
C GLN A 102 10.47 -11.16 -17.01
N PRO A 103 9.38 -10.44 -17.33
CA PRO A 103 8.30 -10.14 -16.40
C PRO A 103 7.51 -11.38 -15.98
#